data_AF-A0AA88DQ78-F1
#
_entry.id   AF-A0AA88DQ78-F1
#
_cell.length_a   1.000
_cell.length_b   1.000
_cell.length_c   1.000
_cell.angle_alpha   90.00
_cell.angle_beta   90.00
_cell.angle_gamma   90.00
#
_symmetry.space_group_name_H-M   'P 1'
#
loop_
_entity.id
_entity.type
_entity.pdbx_description
1 polymer ?
#
loop_
_entity_poly.entity_id
_entity_poly.type
_entity_poly.pdbx_seq_one_letter_code
_entity_poly.pdbx_strand_id
1 'polypeptide(L)'
;MEDFGKKLSIKESSSVAEMEEESGNGNSRDSTKVVPLLRRFLSIQQRRAQAYSKLKRGFEEYMVSGGESAYQQLCDEITVEFNDCSKQVGF
;
A
#
# COMPACT_ATOMS: atom_id res chain seq x y z
N MET A 1 18.73 -6.06 -0.26
CA MET A 1 17.29 -5.68 -0.28
C MET A 1 17.22 -4.20 -0.59
N GLU A 2 17.45 -3.82 -1.86
CA GLU A 2 17.72 -2.41 -2.22
C GLU A 2 17.07 -1.94 -3.54
N ASP A 3 16.15 -2.71 -4.14
CA ASP A 3 15.67 -2.42 -5.51
C ASP A 3 14.17 -2.05 -5.63
N PHE A 4 13.62 -1.35 -4.63
CA PHE A 4 12.26 -0.80 -4.73
C PHE A 4 12.23 0.74 -4.84
N GLY A 5 13.29 1.44 -4.44
CA GLY A 5 13.35 2.90 -4.50
C GLY A 5 13.48 3.45 -5.92
N LYS A 6 14.12 2.71 -6.84
CA LYS A 6 14.37 3.18 -8.21
C LYS A 6 13.14 3.14 -9.13
N LYS A 7 12.10 2.38 -8.78
CA LYS A 7 10.93 2.15 -9.66
C LYS A 7 9.81 3.19 -9.50
N LEU A 8 9.95 4.16 -8.59
CA LEU A 8 8.96 5.21 -8.32
C LEU A 8 9.39 6.61 -8.78
N SER A 9 10.48 6.74 -9.55
CA SER A 9 10.87 8.02 -10.14
C SER A 9 9.93 8.35 -11.31
N ILE A 10 8.76 8.92 -10.99
CA ILE A 10 7.93 9.62 -11.96
C ILE A 10 8.66 10.91 -12.28
N LYS A 11 9.34 10.92 -13.42
CA LYS A 11 9.99 12.10 -13.99
C LYS A 11 8.87 13.07 -14.39
N GLU A 12 8.82 14.24 -13.74
CA GLU A 12 7.92 15.33 -14.07
C GLU A 12 8.33 15.92 -15.42
N SER A 13 7.79 15.37 -16.52
CA SER A 13 7.92 15.98 -17.83
C SER A 13 6.79 17.00 -18.01
N SER A 14 7.08 18.25 -17.64
CA SER A 14 6.40 19.42 -18.17
C SER A 14 6.66 19.47 -19.68
N SER A 15 5.61 19.27 -20.49
CA SER A 15 5.47 19.71 -21.90
C SER A 15 4.19 19.12 -22.50
N VAL A 16 3.06 19.82 -22.40
CA VAL A 16 2.05 19.73 -23.48
C VAL A 16 1.52 21.14 -23.69
N ALA A 17 1.87 21.67 -24.86
CA ALA A 17 1.56 22.99 -25.34
C ALA A 17 0.04 23.21 -25.47
N GLU A 18 -0.31 24.48 -25.35
CA GLU A 18 -1.60 25.13 -25.51
C GLU A 18 -2.41 24.54 -26.68
N MET A 19 -3.62 24.05 -26.39
CA MET A 19 -4.69 23.91 -27.39
C MET A 19 -5.97 24.51 -26.80
N GLU A 20 -6.56 25.37 -27.63
CA GLU A 20 -7.61 26.33 -27.35
C GLU A 20 -8.89 25.68 -26.81
N GLU A 21 -9.55 26.44 -25.94
CA GLU A 21 -10.80 26.11 -25.28
C GLU A 21 -11.99 26.28 -26.25
N GLU A 22 -12.76 25.21 -26.52
CA GLU A 22 -14.21 25.37 -26.70
C GLU A 22 -15.01 24.09 -26.43
N SER A 23 -16.02 24.25 -25.57
CA SER A 23 -17.28 23.48 -25.48
C SER A 23 -17.25 21.97 -25.23
N GLY A 24 -17.63 21.56 -24.01
CA GLY A 24 -18.08 20.19 -23.77
C GLY A 24 -18.15 19.72 -22.31
N ASN A 25 -19.11 20.28 -21.56
CA ASN A 25 -19.59 19.90 -20.24
C ASN A 25 -19.27 18.45 -19.75
N GLY A 26 -18.34 18.32 -18.78
CA GLY A 26 -18.57 17.46 -17.61
C GLY A 26 -17.98 16.04 -17.56
N ASN A 27 -16.72 15.78 -17.95
CA ASN A 27 -16.08 14.49 -17.61
C ASN A 27 -14.63 14.56 -17.08
N SER A 28 -14.09 15.76 -16.85
CA SER A 28 -12.68 15.96 -16.43
C SER A 28 -12.44 15.88 -14.91
N ARG A 29 -13.46 15.54 -14.11
CA ARG A 29 -13.41 15.67 -12.64
C ARG A 29 -12.92 14.44 -11.87
N ASP A 30 -12.74 13.28 -12.52
CA ASP A 30 -12.37 12.04 -11.82
C ASP A 30 -10.96 11.51 -12.10
N SER A 31 -10.35 11.82 -13.24
CA SER A 31 -8.96 11.39 -13.53
C SER A 31 -7.95 11.96 -12.52
N THR A 32 -8.21 13.17 -11.99
CA THR A 32 -7.38 13.84 -10.99
C THR A 32 -7.39 13.14 -9.63
N LYS A 33 -8.40 12.30 -9.34
CA LYS A 33 -8.52 11.56 -8.07
C LYS A 33 -7.88 10.17 -8.12
N VAL A 34 -7.66 9.62 -9.31
CA VAL A 34 -7.09 8.28 -9.50
C VAL A 34 -5.70 8.18 -8.89
N VAL A 35 -4.82 9.16 -9.13
CA VAL A 35 -3.45 9.15 -8.61
C VAL A 35 -3.42 9.15 -7.07
N PRO A 36 -4.14 10.05 -6.36
CA PRO A 36 -4.28 9.97 -4.91
C PRO A 36 -4.81 8.63 -4.39
N LEU A 37 -5.82 8.04 -5.05
CA LEU A 37 -6.39 6.75 -4.67
C LEU A 37 -5.38 5.61 -4.83
N LEU A 38 -4.64 5.57 -5.93
CA LEU A 38 -3.59 4.57 -6.15
C LEU A 38 -2.48 4.69 -5.11
N ARG A 39 -2.07 5.92 -4.75
CA ARG A 39 -1.06 6.15 -3.70
C ARG A 39 -1.56 5.63 -2.34
N ARG A 40 -2.81 5.92 -1.98
CA ARG A 40 -3.43 5.40 -0.74
C ARG A 40 -3.55 3.87 -0.76
N PHE A 41 -3.94 3.28 -1.89
CA PHE A 41 -4.01 1.84 -2.03
C PHE A 41 -2.64 1.19 -1.86
N LEU A 42 -1.61 1.71 -2.54
CA LEU A 42 -0.24 1.20 -2.45
C LEU A 42 0.32 1.27 -1.02
N SER A 43 0.04 2.35 -0.27
CA SER A 43 0.50 2.44 1.12
C SER A 43 -0.16 1.40 2.03
N ILE A 44 -1.45 1.08 1.80
CA ILE A 44 -2.13 0.00 2.52
C ILE A 44 -1.54 -1.37 2.14
N GLN A 45 -1.30 -1.61 0.85
CA GLN A 45 -0.70 -2.89 0.41
C GLN A 45 0.72 -3.07 0.94
N GLN A 46 1.50 -2.00 1.03
CA GLN A 46 2.84 -2.04 1.62
C GLN A 46 2.79 -2.48 3.09
N ARG A 47 1.86 -1.93 3.88
CA ARG A 47 1.68 -2.35 5.28
C ARG A 47 1.28 -3.83 5.41
N ARG A 48 0.36 -4.30 4.56
CA ARG A 48 0.00 -5.72 4.51
C ARG A 48 1.20 -6.61 4.19
N ALA A 49 2.01 -6.25 3.21
CA ALA A 49 3.21 -7.01 2.85
C ALA A 49 4.24 -7.07 4.00
N GLN A 50 4.40 -5.96 4.73
CA GLN A 50 5.26 -5.90 5.92
C GLN A 50 4.73 -6.79 7.04
N ALA A 51 3.41 -6.77 7.28
CA ALA A 51 2.76 -7.63 8.26
C ALA A 51 2.99 -9.12 7.94
N TYR A 52 2.80 -9.55 6.68
CA TYR A 52 3.09 -10.93 6.28
C TYR A 52 4.57 -11.30 6.43
N SER A 53 5.47 -10.37 6.15
CA SER A 53 6.92 -10.59 6.35
C SER A 53 7.25 -10.77 7.84
N LYS A 54 6.63 -9.97 8.73
CA LYS A 54 6.79 -10.07 10.18
C LYS A 54 6.21 -11.40 10.69
N LEU A 55 5.03 -11.80 10.21
CA LEU A 55 4.40 -13.07 10.55
C LEU A 55 5.29 -14.27 10.15
N LYS A 56 5.80 -14.26 8.91
CA LYS A 56 6.69 -15.32 8.43
C LYS A 56 7.92 -15.47 9.32
N ARG A 57 8.59 -14.35 9.64
CA ARG A 57 9.76 -14.35 10.53
C ARG A 57 9.42 -14.88 11.93
N GLY A 58 8.31 -14.41 12.51
CA GLY A 58 7.91 -14.89 13.84
C GLY A 58 7.53 -16.36 13.86
N PHE A 59 6.99 -16.90 12.76
CA PHE A 59 6.75 -18.33 12.62
C PHE A 59 8.06 -19.13 12.54
N GLU A 60 9.06 -18.64 11.80
CA GLU A 60 10.40 -19.25 11.77
C GLU A 60 11.04 -19.25 13.17
N GLU A 61 10.91 -18.15 13.93
CA GLU A 61 11.39 -18.05 15.32
C GLU A 61 10.63 -19.00 16.27
N TYR A 62 9.32 -19.13 16.10
CA TYR A 62 8.50 -20.10 16.83
C TYR A 62 8.95 -21.53 16.57
N MET A 63 9.22 -21.89 15.31
CA MET A 63 9.67 -23.23 14.92
C MET A 63 11.01 -23.62 15.57
N VAL A 64 11.87 -22.64 15.86
CA VAL A 64 13.18 -22.88 16.51
C VAL A 64 13.07 -22.89 18.04
N SER A 65 12.32 -21.94 18.61
CA SER A 65 12.28 -21.71 20.05
C SER A 65 11.18 -22.47 20.79
N GLY A 66 10.11 -22.86 20.10
CA GLY A 66 8.87 -23.34 20.71
C GLY A 66 8.12 -22.28 21.52
N GLY A 67 8.47 -20.99 21.38
CA GLY A 67 7.89 -19.87 22.13
C GLY A 67 6.47 -19.52 21.70
N GLU A 68 5.50 -20.35 22.07
CA GLU A 68 4.08 -20.23 21.65
C GLU A 68 3.44 -18.91 22.09
N SER A 69 3.72 -18.41 23.30
CA SER A 69 3.13 -17.17 23.81
C SER A 69 3.55 -15.93 23.02
N ALA A 70 4.83 -15.83 22.64
CA ALA A 70 5.34 -14.74 21.83
C ALA A 70 4.78 -14.80 20.39
N TYR A 71 4.64 -16.00 19.84
CA TYR A 71 4.05 -16.18 18.52
C TYR A 71 2.55 -15.88 18.49
N GLN A 72 1.81 -16.22 19.55
CA GLN A 72 0.40 -15.88 19.68
C GLN A 72 0.19 -14.36 19.76
N GLN A 73 0.98 -13.66 20.58
CA GLN A 73 0.94 -12.19 20.65
C GLN A 73 1.20 -11.55 19.28
N LEU A 74 2.17 -12.08 18.54
CA LEU A 74 2.42 -11.64 17.17
C LEU A 74 1.22 -11.86 16.26
N CYS A 75 0.55 -13.01 16.35
CA CYS A 75 -0.66 -13.29 15.56
C CYS A 75 -1.78 -12.28 15.87
N ASP A 76 -1.95 -11.92 17.13
CA ASP A 76 -2.94 -10.93 17.56
C ASP A 76 -2.63 -9.54 16.99
N GLU A 77 -1.37 -9.09 17.07
CA GLU A 77 -0.91 -7.83 16.47
C GLU A 77 -1.16 -7.79 14.95
N ILE A 78 -0.81 -8.86 14.24
CA ILE A 78 -0.98 -8.96 12.79
C ILE A 78 -2.46 -8.95 12.40
N THR A 79 -3.32 -9.57 13.21
CA THR A 79 -4.77 -9.57 13.00
C THR A 79 -5.34 -8.16 13.09
N VAL A 80 -4.90 -7.37 14.07
CA VAL A 80 -5.30 -5.97 14.21
C VAL A 80 -4.85 -5.14 13.00
N GLU A 81 -3.59 -5.23 12.59
CA GLU A 81 -3.07 -4.49 11.43
C GLU A 81 -3.82 -4.87 10.14
N PHE A 82 -4.14 -6.16 9.97
CA PHE A 82 -4.91 -6.62 8.82
C PHE A 82 -6.34 -6.07 8.81
N ASN A 83 -6.99 -6.04 9.98
CA ASN A 83 -8.33 -5.46 10.13
C ASN A 83 -8.33 -3.97 9.80
N ASP A 84 -7.35 -3.23 10.31
CA ASP A 84 -7.20 -1.80 10.06
C ASP A 84 -6.90 -1.49 8.59
N CYS A 85 -6.10 -2.33 7.93
CA CYS A 85 -5.90 -2.24 6.49
C CYS A 85 -7.19 -2.50 5.71
N SER A 86 -7.99 -3.49 6.11
CA SER A 86 -9.23 -3.89 5.43
C SER A 86 -10.31 -2.79 5.50
N LYS A 87 -10.48 -2.18 6.67
CA LYS A 87 -11.38 -1.02 6.86
C LYS A 87 -11.05 0.16 5.95
N GLN A 88 -9.77 0.36 5.63
CA GLN A 88 -9.34 1.46 4.77
C GLN A 88 -9.56 1.22 3.27
N VAL A 89 -9.77 -0.04 2.88
CA VAL A 89 -10.01 -0.44 1.48
C VAL A 89 -11.51 -0.66 1.21
N GLY A 90 -12.34 -0.74 2.25
CA GLY A 90 -13.80 -0.82 2.12
C GLY A 90 -14.32 -2.25 2.07
N PHE A 91 -14.03 -3.03 3.11
CA PHE A 91 -14.81 -4.20 3.50
C PHE A 91 -15.27 -4.04 4.94
#